data_AF-A0A5J4QZ90-F1
#
_entry.id   AF-A0A5J4QZ90-F1
#
_cell.length_a   1.000
_cell.length_b   1.000
_cell.length_c   1.000
_cell.angle_alpha   90.00
_cell.angle_beta   90.00
_cell.angle_gamma   90.00
#
_symmetry.space_group_name_H-M   'P 1'
#
loop_
_entity.id
_entity.type
_entity.pdbx_description
1 polymer ?
#
loop_
_entity_poly.entity_id
_entity_poly.type
_entity_poly.pdbx_seq_one_letter_code
_entity_poly.pdbx_strand_id
1 'polypeptide(L)' 'MAKIENRIKENPKLEQNKLSDGRISLYLEYYLGREEKLVVDENGNQVYYESGKMAGKPKFQVKHNRRKENLQGNRIKIA' A
#
# COMPACT_ATOMS: atom_id res chain seq x y z
N MET A 1 2.06 27.73 10.95
CA MET A 1 1.29 26.49 11.18
C MET A 1 1.10 25.82 9.83
N ALA A 2 1.53 24.56 9.67
CA ALA A 2 1.26 23.81 8.45
C ALA A 2 -0.27 23.65 8.32
N LYS A 3 -0.81 24.03 7.16
CA LYS A 3 -2.24 23.92 6.86
C LYS A 3 -2.55 22.44 6.68
N ILE A 4 -3.10 21.80 7.72
CA ILE A 4 -3.55 20.41 7.65
C ILE A 4 -4.88 20.42 6.91
N GLU A 5 -4.86 20.08 5.62
CA GLU A 5 -6.07 19.81 4.88
C GLU A 5 -6.71 18.54 5.45
N ASN A 6 -7.92 18.67 6.01
CA ASN A 6 -8.73 17.53 6.43
C ASN A 6 -9.18 16.74 5.19
N ARG A 7 -8.28 15.90 4.67
CA ARG A 7 -8.63 14.86 3.72
C ARG A 7 -9.36 13.78 4.49
N ILE A 8 -10.57 13.51 4.03
CA ILE A 8 -11.50 12.42 4.34
C ILE A 8 -10.82 11.25 5.07
N LYS A 9 -11.47 10.79 6.15
CA LYS A 9 -11.21 9.68 7.10
C LYS A 9 -10.51 8.42 6.54
N GLU A 10 -9.39 8.56 5.87
CA GLU A 10 -8.40 7.52 5.72
C GLU A 10 -7.72 7.45 7.10
N ASN A 11 -7.81 6.31 7.80
CA ASN A 11 -7.08 6.09 9.04
C ASN A 11 -5.70 5.53 8.64
N PRO A 12 -4.70 6.38 8.36
CA PRO A 12 -3.40 5.89 7.91
C PRO A 12 -2.78 5.00 8.97
N LYS A 13 -2.05 3.99 8.52
CA LYS A 13 -1.32 3.13 9.44
C LYS A 13 -0.07 3.85 9.92
N LEU A 14 0.11 3.93 11.22
CA LEU A 14 1.37 4.37 11.83
C LEU A 14 2.34 3.19 11.80
N GLU A 15 3.47 3.38 11.12
CA GLU A 15 4.49 2.36 10.93
C GLU A 15 5.87 2.92 11.31
N GLN A 16 6.83 2.01 11.50
CA GLN A 16 8.18 2.36 11.96
C GLN A 16 9.26 1.79 11.03
N ASN A 17 10.28 2.60 10.76
CA ASN A 17 11.49 2.17 10.07
C ASN A 17 12.67 2.15 11.04
N LYS A 18 13.44 1.06 11.02
CA LYS A 18 14.75 0.99 11.69
C LYS A 18 15.77 1.76 10.87
N LEU A 19 16.47 2.69 11.50
CA LEU A 19 17.55 3.46 10.91
C LEU A 19 18.90 2.79 11.20
N SER A 20 19.90 3.07 10.36
CA SER A 20 21.24 2.48 10.49
C SER A 20 21.97 2.89 11.78
N ASP A 21 21.59 4.03 12.38
CA ASP A 21 22.14 4.56 13.62
C ASP A 21 21.42 4.07 14.89
N GLY A 22 20.62 3.00 14.79
CA GLY A 22 19.88 2.39 15.91
C GLY A 22 18.62 3.14 16.33
N ARG A 23 18.25 4.21 15.63
CA ARG A 23 17.03 4.98 15.88
C ARG A 23 15.84 4.40 15.11
N ILE A 24 14.63 4.76 15.55
CA ILE A 24 13.40 4.52 14.83
C ILE A 24 12.93 5.82 14.20
N SER A 25 12.48 5.76 12.93
CA SER A 25 11.68 6.82 12.30
C SER A 25 10.24 6.36 12.16
N LEU A 26 9.30 7.22 12.53
CA LEU A 26 7.87 6.98 12.33
C LEU A 26 7.41 7.54 10.98
N TYR A 27 6.45 6.86 10.35
CA TYR A 27 5.79 7.32 9.13
C TYR A 27 4.34 6.87 9.08
N LEU A 28 3.52 7.59 8.33
CA LEU A 28 2.14 7.24 8.02
C LEU A 28 2.08 6.57 6.64
N GLU A 29 1.46 5.39 6.56
CA GLU A 29 1.13 4.73 5.29
C GLU A 29 -0.35 4.95 4.96
N TYR A 30 -0.60 5.70 3.89
CA TYR A 30 -1.92 5.97 3.35
C TYR A 30 -2.27 4.95 2.26
N TYR A 31 -3.45 4.36 2.35
CA TYR A 31 -4.02 3.59 1.26
C TYR A 31 -4.76 4.52 0.31
N LEU A 32 -4.37 4.55 -0.96
CA LEU A 32 -4.97 5.43 -1.97
C LEU A 32 -5.89 4.67 -2.92
N GLY A 33 -6.25 3.43 -2.57
CA GLY A 33 -7.04 2.54 -3.41
C GLY A 33 -6.20 1.50 -4.16
N ARG A 34 -6.82 0.89 -5.16
CA ARG A 34 -6.21 -0.14 -6.01
C ARG A 34 -6.60 0.03 -7.46
N GLU A 35 -5.71 -0.36 -8.35
CA GLU A 35 -5.97 -0.51 -9.77
C GLU A 35 -6.07 -2.00 -10.08
N GLU A 36 -7.08 -2.37 -10.85
CA GLU A 36 -7.29 -3.74 -11.32
C GLU A 36 -7.16 -3.76 -12.85
N LYS A 37 -6.30 -4.65 -13.35
CA LYS A 37 -6.16 -4.90 -14.79
C LYS A 37 -6.51 -6.35 -15.07
N LEU A 38 -7.31 -6.55 -16.11
CA LEU A 38 -7.62 -7.88 -16.62
C LEU A 38 -6.34 -8.54 -17.14
N VAL A 39 -6.11 -9.78 -16.73
CA VAL A 39 -5.03 -10.59 -17.32
C VAL A 39 -5.58 -11.24 -18.58
N VAL A 40 -4.98 -10.89 -19.71
CA VAL A 40 -5.28 -11.47 -21.03
C VAL A 40 -4.15 -12.39 -21.47
N ASP A 41 -4.50 -13.42 -22.23
CA ASP A 41 -3.53 -14.29 -22.90
C ASP A 41 -3.01 -13.67 -24.21
N GLU A 42 -2.15 -14.39 -24.91
CA GLU A 42 -1.54 -13.96 -26.19
C GLU A 42 -2.57 -13.75 -27.32
N ASN A 43 -3.77 -14.35 -27.18
CA ASN A 43 -4.87 -14.22 -28.13
C ASN A 43 -5.85 -13.10 -27.72
N GLY A 44 -5.57 -12.39 -26.63
CA GLY A 44 -6.43 -11.33 -26.09
C GLY A 44 -7.63 -11.84 -25.29
N ASN A 45 -7.72 -13.13 -25.00
CA ASN A 45 -8.80 -13.69 -24.19
C ASN A 45 -8.50 -13.55 -22.70
N GLN A 46 -9.56 -13.46 -21.90
CA GLN A 46 -9.45 -13.36 -20.46
C GLN A 46 -8.93 -14.67 -19.84
N VAL A 47 -7.91 -14.56 -18.98
CA VAL A 47 -7.34 -15.72 -18.28
C VAL A 47 -8.13 -16.00 -17.01
N TYR A 48 -8.38 -17.27 -16.71
CA TYR A 48 -9.09 -17.71 -15.51
C TYR A 48 -8.16 -18.47 -14.57
N TYR A 49 -8.52 -18.58 -13.29
CA TYR A 49 -7.87 -19.50 -12.38
C TYR A 49 -8.31 -20.93 -12.71
N GLU A 50 -7.35 -21.83 -12.86
CA GLU A 50 -7.58 -23.24 -13.24
C GLU A 50 -7.87 -24.13 -12.03
N SER A 51 -7.44 -23.73 -10.83
CA SER A 51 -7.53 -24.54 -9.63
C SER A 51 -7.69 -23.72 -8.35
N GLY A 52 -8.02 -24.40 -7.25
CA GLY A 52 -8.23 -23.80 -5.92
C GLY A 52 -9.59 -23.11 -5.76
N LYS A 53 -9.76 -22.37 -4.66
CA LYS A 53 -11.04 -21.72 -4.29
C LYS A 53 -11.52 -20.65 -5.29
N MET A 54 -10.66 -20.23 -6.19
CA MET A 54 -10.93 -19.21 -7.20
C MET A 54 -11.11 -19.81 -8.60
N ALA A 55 -11.08 -21.14 -8.76
CA ALA A 55 -11.25 -21.81 -10.05
C ALA A 55 -12.50 -21.32 -10.80
N GLY A 56 -12.35 -21.04 -12.09
CA GLY A 56 -13.43 -20.50 -12.94
C GLY A 56 -13.70 -19.00 -12.79
N LYS A 57 -13.01 -18.30 -11.88
CA LYS A 57 -13.05 -16.83 -11.80
C LYS A 57 -11.95 -16.20 -12.66
N PRO A 58 -12.20 -15.01 -13.23
CA PRO A 58 -11.19 -14.34 -14.04
C PRO A 58 -10.02 -13.84 -13.19
N LYS A 59 -8.83 -13.87 -13.79
CA LYS A 59 -7.60 -13.34 -13.21
C LYS A 59 -7.53 -11.84 -13.44
N PHE A 60 -7.21 -11.14 -12.35
CA PHE A 60 -6.90 -9.72 -12.35
C PHE A 60 -5.53 -9.51 -11.74
N GLN A 61 -4.74 -8.66 -12.38
CA GLN A 61 -3.56 -8.08 -11.78
C GLN A 61 -3.99 -6.88 -10.94
N VAL A 62 -3.87 -7.02 -9.62
CA VAL A 62 -4.23 -5.96 -8.67
C VAL A 62 -2.97 -5.26 -8.21
N LYS A 63 -2.93 -3.93 -8.37
CA LYS A 63 -1.88 -3.08 -7.82
C LYS A 63 -2.47 -2.17 -6.74
N HIS A 64 -1.97 -2.28 -5.52
CA HIS A 64 -2.37 -1.40 -4.42
C HIS A 64 -1.55 -0.12 -4.45
N ASN A 65 -2.22 1.03 -4.50
CA ASN A 65 -1.59 2.34 -4.47
C ASN A 65 -1.48 2.79 -3.01
N ARG A 66 -0.25 2.97 -2.54
CA ARG A 66 0.03 3.42 -1.17
C ARG A 66 1.02 4.58 -1.19
N ARG A 67 0.85 5.52 -0.27
CA ARG A 67 1.76 6.65 -0.07
C ARG A 67 2.34 6.62 1.34
N LYS A 68 3.65 6.81 1.46
CA LYS A 68 4.32 6.95 2.75
C LYS A 68 4.63 8.42 3.02
N GLU A 69 4.34 8.87 4.23
CA GLU A 69 4.64 10.21 4.71
C GLU A 69 5.44 10.14 6.01
N ASN A 70 6.68 10.64 5.98
CA ASN A 70 7.55 10.61 7.15
C ASN A 70 7.12 11.66 8.18
N LEU A 71 6.99 11.24 9.43
CA LEU A 71 6.73 12.15 10.56
C LEU A 71 8.06 12.76 11.02
N GLN A 72 8.41 13.90 10.41
CA GLN A 72 9.63 14.64 10.75
C GLN A 72 9.61 15.05 12.23
N GLY A 73 10.74 14.90 12.93
CA GLY A 73 10.87 15.21 14.36
C GLY A 73 10.83 14.00 15.31
N ASN A 74 10.35 12.84 14.85
CA ASN A 74 10.20 11.65 15.70
C ASN A 74 11.30 10.60 15.46
N ARG A 75 12.58 11.01 15.57
CA ARG A 75 13.70 10.05 15.62
C ARG A 75 13.86 9.57 17.05
N ILE A 76 13.21 8.46 17.38
CA ILE A 76 13.23 7.89 18.74
C ILE A 76 14.48 7.05 18.88
N LYS A 77 15.31 7.34 19.89
CA LYS A 77 16.40 6.44 20.30
C LYS A 77 15.77 5.27 21.07
N ILE A 78 16.01 4.05 20.62
CA ILE A 78 15.71 2.87 21.45
C ILE A 78 16.86 2.80 22.47
N ALA A 79 16.52 2.90 23.75
CA ALA A 79 17.46 2.70 24.86
C ALA A 79 17.74 1.20 25.04
#